data_AF-C7U004-F1
#
_entry.id   AF-C7U004-F1
#
_cell.length_a   1.000
_cell.length_b   1.000
_cell.length_c   1.000
_cell.angle_alpha   90.00
_cell.angle_beta   90.00
_cell.angle_gamma   90.00
#
_symmetry.space_group_name_H-M   'P 1'
#
loop_
_entity.id
_entity.type
_entity.pdbx_description
1 polymer ?
#
loop_
_entity_poly.entity_id
_entity_poly.type
_entity_poly.pdbx_seq_one_letter_code
_entity_poly.pdbx_strand_id
1 'polypeptide(L)'
;MTVKLKNIRALSTSSIPAYALMRKLHFDLSPDNPIHRPVQSLFSTSSGFNNFRGLLNLAAFLLLISTSRMALENIIKYGIIMDPFSWIRFLLQAQQKCAVFGLLSCTNLFIIFSWLVERAVVSRLIGGKFAMALICWNLFCLLAFPIIMILSIDFNPLFSAPVLGVYTIVFLKLFSYAAVNRWCRESTEEGDYDVGVVLSLLGQTAPTKDPTHNTNVS
;
A
#
# COMPACT_ATOMS: atom_id res chain seq x y z
N MET A 1 -30.81 3.48 10.80
CA MET A 1 -29.86 3.68 9.67
C MET A 1 -28.98 2.45 9.38
N THR A 2 -28.75 1.58 10.36
CA THR A 2 -27.95 0.35 10.30
C THR A 2 -28.48 -0.76 9.38
N VAL A 3 -29.80 -0.82 9.13
CA VAL A 3 -30.40 -1.83 8.24
C VAL A 3 -30.11 -1.55 6.75
N LYS A 4 -29.96 -0.28 6.35
CA LYS A 4 -29.64 0.10 4.97
C LYS A 4 -28.23 -0.32 4.54
N LEU A 5 -27.27 -0.36 5.48
CA LEU A 5 -25.88 -0.74 5.22
C LEU A 5 -25.70 -2.24 4.95
N LYS A 6 -26.53 -3.10 5.54
CA LYS A 6 -26.41 -4.56 5.39
C LYS A 6 -26.83 -5.04 3.99
N ASN A 7 -27.83 -4.38 3.38
CA ASN A 7 -28.30 -4.71 2.02
C ASN A 7 -27.37 -4.19 0.91
N ILE A 8 -26.48 -3.23 1.18
CA ILE A 8 -25.55 -2.68 0.20
C ILE A 8 -24.40 -3.66 -0.12
N ARG A 9 -24.01 -4.52 0.83
CA ARG A 9 -22.97 -5.55 0.60
C ARG A 9 -23.41 -6.70 -0.30
N ALA A 10 -24.69 -6.76 -0.70
CA ALA A 10 -25.26 -7.86 -1.48
C ALA A 10 -25.45 -7.56 -2.98
N LEU A 11 -25.09 -6.35 -3.45
CA LEU A 11 -25.14 -6.04 -4.88
C LEU A 11 -23.98 -6.73 -5.62
N SER A 12 -24.35 -7.66 -6.51
CA SER A 12 -23.45 -8.49 -7.29
C SER A 12 -22.39 -7.69 -8.05
N THR A 13 -21.13 -8.11 -7.91
CA THR A 13 -19.97 -7.66 -8.70
C THR A 13 -20.06 -8.04 -10.19
N SER A 14 -21.09 -8.82 -10.60
CA SER A 14 -21.24 -9.29 -11.98
C SER A 14 -21.79 -8.23 -12.96
N SER A 15 -22.36 -7.13 -12.47
CA SER A 15 -22.89 -6.08 -13.35
C SER A 15 -22.14 -4.75 -13.16
N ILE A 16 -21.50 -4.29 -14.25
CA ILE A 16 -20.81 -3.01 -14.37
C ILE A 16 -21.64 -1.81 -13.83
N PRO A 17 -22.96 -1.70 -14.12
CA PRO A 17 -23.76 -0.59 -13.59
C PRO A 17 -23.98 -0.63 -12.07
N ALA A 18 -24.16 -1.80 -11.47
CA ALA A 18 -24.31 -1.93 -10.02
C ALA A 18 -23.01 -1.54 -9.30
N TYR A 19 -21.86 -1.93 -9.86
CA TYR A 19 -20.55 -1.55 -9.33
C TYR A 19 -20.31 -0.03 -9.40
N ALA A 20 -20.70 0.62 -10.50
CA ALA A 20 -20.57 2.06 -10.64
C ALA A 20 -21.43 2.84 -9.62
N LEU A 21 -22.66 2.39 -9.37
CA LEU A 21 -23.55 2.98 -8.36
C LEU A 21 -23.00 2.78 -6.94
N MET A 22 -22.53 1.57 -6.62
CA MET A 22 -21.94 1.27 -5.32
C MET A 22 -20.68 2.09 -5.05
N ARG A 23 -19.87 2.34 -6.09
CA ARG A 23 -18.70 3.22 -5.98
C ARG A 23 -19.08 4.67 -5.71
N LYS A 24 -20.10 5.21 -6.40
CA LYS A 24 -20.59 6.58 -6.13
C LYS A 24 -21.08 6.72 -4.70
N LEU A 25 -21.87 5.75 -4.23
CA LEU A 25 -22.31 5.69 -2.83
C LEU A 25 -21.13 5.63 -1.86
N HIS A 26 -20.12 4.78 -2.11
CA HIS A 26 -18.92 4.74 -1.26
C HIS A 26 -18.23 6.10 -1.21
N PHE A 27 -18.15 6.81 -2.34
CA PHE A 27 -17.55 8.13 -2.44
C PHE A 27 -18.29 9.17 -1.59
N ASP A 28 -19.63 9.19 -1.70
CA ASP A 28 -20.48 10.14 -0.98
C ASP A 28 -20.55 9.86 0.53
N LEU A 29 -20.41 8.59 0.93
CA LEU A 29 -20.37 8.19 2.34
C LEU A 29 -18.97 8.27 2.97
N SER A 30 -17.92 8.44 2.17
CA SER A 30 -16.53 8.46 2.62
C SER A 30 -16.22 9.81 3.27
N PRO A 31 -15.85 9.86 4.57
CA PRO A 31 -15.46 11.13 5.24
C PRO A 31 -14.18 11.74 4.65
N ASP A 32 -13.41 10.94 3.90
CA ASP A 32 -12.15 11.24 3.25
C ASP A 32 -12.25 11.92 1.88
N ASN A 33 -13.47 12.15 1.38
CA ASN A 33 -13.79 12.76 0.08
C ASN A 33 -12.68 12.51 -0.98
N PRO A 34 -12.48 11.24 -1.38
CA PRO A 34 -11.30 10.84 -2.14
C PRO A 34 -11.21 11.65 -3.44
N ILE A 35 -10.07 12.26 -3.75
CA ILE A 35 -9.92 12.99 -5.03
C ILE A 35 -9.66 12.05 -6.22
N HIS A 36 -9.25 10.81 -5.94
CA HIS A 36 -8.82 9.85 -6.95
C HIS A 36 -10.01 9.30 -7.72
N ARG A 37 -10.01 9.52 -9.03
CA ARG A 37 -10.99 8.96 -9.96
C ARG A 37 -10.42 7.74 -10.68
N PRO A 38 -11.25 6.76 -11.02
CA PRO A 38 -10.84 5.64 -11.87
C PRO A 38 -10.51 6.18 -13.26
N VAL A 39 -9.23 6.46 -13.50
CA VAL A 39 -8.69 6.87 -14.79
C VAL A 39 -7.76 5.76 -15.26
N GLN A 40 -7.86 5.40 -16.53
CA GLN A 40 -6.94 4.43 -17.11
C GLN A 40 -5.58 5.10 -17.32
N SER A 41 -4.48 4.37 -17.10
CA SER A 41 -3.15 4.87 -17.45
C SER A 41 -3.16 5.35 -18.89
N LEU A 42 -2.56 6.51 -19.19
CA LEU A 42 -2.53 7.06 -20.54
C LEU A 42 -1.93 6.06 -21.55
N PHE A 43 -0.97 5.25 -21.10
CA PHE A 43 -0.35 4.17 -21.88
C PHE A 43 -1.20 2.89 -22.02
N SER A 44 -2.40 2.85 -21.42
CA SER A 44 -3.32 1.72 -21.56
C SER A 44 -4.05 1.79 -22.90
N THR A 45 -4.11 0.66 -23.62
CA THR A 45 -4.77 0.55 -24.93
C THR A 45 -6.24 0.99 -24.92
N SER A 46 -6.93 0.88 -23.78
CA SER A 46 -8.33 1.29 -23.65
C SER A 46 -8.52 2.78 -23.29
N SER A 47 -7.45 3.52 -22.99
CA SER A 47 -7.52 4.91 -22.51
C SER A 47 -7.99 5.92 -23.59
N GLY A 48 -7.99 5.53 -24.87
CA GLY A 48 -8.37 6.39 -25.99
C GLY A 48 -7.36 7.50 -26.33
N PHE A 49 -6.21 7.56 -25.64
CA PHE A 49 -5.15 8.52 -25.93
C PHE A 49 -4.21 7.96 -27.01
N ASN A 50 -4.26 8.53 -28.21
CA ASN A 50 -3.58 7.97 -29.40
C ASN A 50 -2.34 8.75 -29.88
N ASN A 51 -1.93 9.82 -29.18
CA ASN A 51 -0.87 10.73 -29.64
C ASN A 51 0.44 10.59 -28.84
N PHE A 52 1.08 9.42 -28.92
CA PHE A 52 2.42 9.17 -28.34
C PHE A 52 3.57 9.25 -29.37
N ARG A 53 3.25 9.52 -30.63
CA ARG A 53 4.19 9.47 -31.75
C ARG A 53 5.42 10.35 -31.52
N GLY A 54 5.23 11.58 -31.01
CA GLY A 54 6.34 12.50 -30.74
C GLY A 54 7.28 12.00 -29.63
N LEU A 55 6.73 11.51 -28.53
CA LEU A 55 7.51 11.01 -27.39
C LEU A 55 8.28 9.74 -27.74
N LEU A 56 7.63 8.76 -28.36
CA LEU A 56 8.27 7.49 -28.72
C LEU A 56 9.31 7.68 -29.81
N ASN A 57 9.05 8.53 -30.81
CA ASN A 57 10.03 8.84 -31.84
C ASN A 57 11.24 9.56 -31.24
N LEU A 58 11.02 10.56 -30.37
CA LEU A 58 12.11 11.26 -29.69
C LEU A 58 12.96 10.30 -28.83
N ALA A 59 12.31 9.43 -28.04
CA ALA A 59 13.01 8.43 -27.22
C ALA A 59 13.82 7.45 -28.10
N ALA A 60 13.25 6.99 -29.21
CA ALA A 60 13.94 6.11 -30.16
C ALA A 60 15.15 6.81 -30.81
N PHE A 61 15.00 8.07 -31.24
CA PHE A 61 16.10 8.85 -31.80
C PHE A 61 17.21 9.10 -30.77
N LEU A 62 16.85 9.50 -29.55
CA LEU A 62 17.83 9.71 -28.47
C LEU A 62 18.57 8.43 -28.13
N LEU A 63 17.87 7.30 -28.03
CA LEU A 63 18.48 6.00 -27.76
C LEU A 63 19.43 5.60 -28.90
N LEU A 64 18.98 5.71 -30.16
CA LEU A 64 19.78 5.35 -31.33
C LEU A 64 21.03 6.24 -31.44
N ILE A 65 20.88 7.56 -31.37
CA ILE A 65 22.00 8.50 -31.55
C ILE A 65 23.01 8.37 -30.40
N SER A 66 22.55 8.28 -29.14
CA SER A 66 23.45 8.18 -27.98
C SER A 66 24.13 6.81 -27.86
N THR A 67 23.43 5.73 -28.22
CA THR A 67 23.93 4.36 -28.01
C THR A 67 24.68 3.82 -29.22
N SER A 68 24.38 4.29 -30.44
CA SER A 68 24.98 3.76 -31.69
C SER A 68 26.50 3.81 -31.69
N ARG A 69 27.11 4.91 -31.25
CA ARG A 69 28.57 5.05 -31.20
C ARG A 69 29.21 4.03 -30.26
N MET A 70 28.71 3.96 -29.02
CA MET A 70 29.21 3.02 -28.01
C MET A 70 28.94 1.56 -28.41
N ALA A 71 27.77 1.28 -28.98
CA ALA A 71 27.41 -0.05 -29.46
C ALA A 71 28.30 -0.51 -30.61
N LEU A 72 28.57 0.36 -31.59
CA LEU A 72 29.42 0.03 -32.74
C LEU A 72 30.88 -0.18 -32.30
N GLU A 73 31.40 0.68 -31.42
CA GLU A 73 32.74 0.52 -30.87
C GLU A 73 32.87 -0.79 -30.08
N ASN A 74 31.87 -1.14 -29.28
CA ASN A 74 31.85 -2.38 -28.53
C ASN A 74 31.73 -3.61 -29.45
N ILE A 75 30.91 -3.56 -30.49
CA ILE A 75 30.76 -4.66 -31.46
C ILE A 75 32.07 -4.89 -32.24
N ILE A 76 32.79 -3.82 -32.63
CA ILE A 76 34.03 -3.97 -33.41
C ILE A 76 35.19 -4.46 -32.53
N LYS A 77 35.34 -3.93 -31.31
CA LYS A 77 36.46 -4.30 -30.41
C LYS A 77 36.26 -5.64 -29.72
N TYR A 78 35.04 -5.89 -29.25
CA TYR A 78 34.74 -7.04 -28.41
C TYR A 78 33.96 -8.11 -29.18
N GLY A 79 33.21 -7.76 -30.24
CA GLY A 79 32.29 -8.70 -30.88
C GLY A 79 31.04 -8.95 -30.02
N ILE A 80 30.22 -9.92 -30.40
CA ILE A 80 29.06 -10.35 -29.59
C ILE A 80 29.57 -11.28 -28.48
N ILE A 81 30.05 -10.71 -27.38
CA ILE A 81 30.56 -11.48 -26.22
C ILE A 81 29.43 -11.86 -25.25
N MET A 82 28.37 -11.05 -25.18
CA MET A 82 27.29 -11.25 -24.23
C MET A 82 26.32 -12.31 -24.73
N ASP A 83 26.46 -13.54 -24.23
CA ASP A 83 25.41 -14.55 -24.31
C ASP A 83 24.32 -14.27 -23.25
N PRO A 84 23.11 -13.83 -23.65
CA PRO A 84 22.04 -13.52 -22.71
C PRO A 84 21.59 -14.76 -21.91
N PHE A 85 21.72 -15.96 -22.47
CA PHE A 85 21.34 -17.18 -21.76
C PHE A 85 22.32 -17.51 -20.63
N SER A 86 23.62 -17.29 -20.83
CA SER A 86 24.63 -17.46 -19.78
C SER A 86 24.42 -16.46 -18.63
N TRP A 87 24.04 -15.22 -18.93
CA TRP A 87 23.72 -14.21 -17.90
C TRP A 87 22.46 -14.57 -17.10
N ILE A 88 21.40 -15.03 -17.76
CA ILE A 88 20.19 -15.51 -17.10
C ILE A 88 20.49 -16.76 -16.27
N ARG A 89 21.29 -17.70 -16.78
CA ARG A 89 21.71 -18.89 -16.02
C ARG A 89 22.55 -18.52 -14.80
N PHE A 90 23.46 -17.55 -14.92
CA PHE A 90 24.21 -17.03 -13.78
C PHE A 90 23.29 -16.39 -12.73
N LEU A 91 22.33 -15.57 -13.17
CA LEU A 91 21.29 -15.01 -12.31
C LEU A 91 20.45 -16.11 -11.62
N LEU A 92 20.17 -17.19 -12.36
CA LEU A 92 19.39 -18.34 -11.92
C LEU A 92 20.24 -19.45 -11.27
N GLN A 93 21.56 -19.32 -11.10
CA GLN A 93 22.38 -20.27 -10.33
C GLN A 93 23.06 -19.60 -9.14
N ALA A 94 22.90 -18.28 -8.99
CA ALA A 94 23.41 -17.53 -7.87
C ALA A 94 23.02 -18.20 -6.53
N GLN A 95 24.04 -18.57 -5.74
CA GLN A 95 23.91 -19.17 -4.40
C GLN A 95 23.06 -18.31 -3.44
N GLN A 96 22.93 -17.02 -3.74
CA GLN A 96 22.25 -16.01 -2.93
C GLN A 96 20.71 -16.06 -3.01
N LYS A 97 20.14 -16.93 -3.85
CA LYS A 97 18.67 -17.05 -4.00
C LYS A 97 17.95 -17.29 -2.68
N CYS A 98 18.44 -18.23 -1.87
CA CYS A 98 17.79 -18.61 -0.62
C CYS A 98 17.68 -17.40 0.32
N ALA A 99 18.74 -16.60 0.41
CA ALA A 99 18.76 -15.40 1.23
C ALA A 99 17.88 -14.27 0.66
N VAL A 100 17.79 -14.11 -0.67
CA VAL A 100 16.84 -13.17 -1.30
C VAL A 100 15.38 -13.57 -1.03
N PHE A 101 15.04 -14.84 -1.23
CA PHE A 101 13.70 -15.35 -0.93
C PHE A 101 13.38 -15.27 0.57
N GLY A 102 14.37 -15.53 1.42
CA GLY A 102 14.28 -15.35 2.88
C GLY A 102 13.94 -13.91 3.25
N LEU A 103 14.69 -12.92 2.74
CA LEU A 103 14.41 -11.50 2.96
C LEU A 103 13.02 -11.11 2.47
N LEU A 104 12.65 -11.51 1.23
CA LEU A 104 11.33 -11.21 0.69
C LEU A 104 10.20 -11.83 1.53
N SER A 105 10.41 -13.04 2.06
CA SER A 105 9.47 -13.69 2.98
C SER A 105 9.35 -12.92 4.29
N CYS A 106 10.47 -12.49 4.89
CA CYS A 106 10.50 -11.72 6.13
C CYS A 106 9.69 -10.42 6.04
N THR A 107 9.60 -9.78 4.88
CA THR A 107 8.75 -8.59 4.67
C THR A 107 7.29 -8.85 5.07
N ASN A 108 6.77 -10.05 4.82
CA ASN A 108 5.39 -10.41 5.19
C ASN A 108 5.19 -10.42 6.72
N LEU A 109 6.23 -10.78 7.49
CA LEU A 109 6.17 -10.77 8.96
C LEU A 109 5.93 -9.36 9.50
N PHE A 110 6.64 -8.36 8.95
CA PHE A 110 6.46 -6.95 9.33
C PHE A 110 5.07 -6.42 8.99
N ILE A 111 4.49 -6.88 7.87
CA ILE A 111 3.12 -6.54 7.47
C ILE A 111 2.10 -7.14 8.46
N ILE A 112 2.23 -8.43 8.78
CA ILE A 112 1.36 -9.11 9.74
C ILE A 112 1.47 -8.46 11.12
N PHE A 113 2.68 -8.11 11.56
CA PHE A 113 2.90 -7.42 12.82
C PHE A 113 2.20 -6.07 12.87
N SER A 114 2.34 -5.25 11.82
CA SER A 114 1.66 -3.95 11.74
C SER A 114 0.13 -4.10 11.79
N TRP A 115 -0.41 -5.12 11.13
CA TRP A 115 -1.84 -5.42 11.19
C TRP A 115 -2.29 -5.87 12.58
N LEU A 116 -1.49 -6.67 13.28
CA LEU A 116 -1.81 -7.15 14.62
C LEU A 116 -1.84 -5.99 15.63
N VAL A 117 -0.90 -5.06 15.53
CA VAL A 117 -0.90 -3.84 16.35
C VAL A 117 -2.17 -3.02 16.09
N GLU A 118 -2.53 -2.79 14.83
CA GLU A 118 -3.75 -2.04 14.49
C GLU A 118 -5.01 -2.73 15.03
N ARG A 119 -5.08 -4.06 14.89
CA ARG A 119 -6.19 -4.85 15.45
C ARG A 119 -6.27 -4.70 16.97
N ALA A 120 -5.14 -4.71 17.66
CA ALA A 120 -5.09 -4.54 19.12
C ALA A 120 -5.51 -3.12 19.56
N VAL A 121 -5.21 -2.09 18.76
CA VAL A 121 -5.68 -0.71 18.97
C VAL A 121 -7.20 -0.62 18.84
N VAL A 122 -7.77 -1.22 17.79
CA VAL A 122 -9.23 -1.24 17.58
C VAL A 122 -9.95 -2.00 18.69
N SER A 123 -9.38 -3.10 19.17
CA SER A 123 -9.91 -3.84 20.33
C SER A 123 -9.74 -3.10 21.67
N ARG A 124 -9.23 -1.85 21.67
CA ARG A 124 -8.94 -1.02 22.86
C ARG A 124 -8.03 -1.69 23.89
N LEU A 125 -7.25 -2.69 23.46
CA LEU A 125 -6.35 -3.44 24.32
C LEU A 125 -5.06 -2.65 24.61
N ILE A 126 -4.71 -1.73 23.71
CA ILE A 126 -3.47 -0.96 23.74
C ILE A 126 -3.78 0.54 23.70
N GLY A 127 -3.11 1.32 24.55
CA GLY A 127 -3.20 2.78 24.56
C GLY A 127 -2.55 3.44 23.34
N GLY A 128 -3.13 4.54 22.86
CA GLY A 128 -2.74 5.19 21.59
C GLY A 128 -1.26 5.61 21.50
N LYS A 129 -0.68 6.14 22.59
CA LYS A 129 0.75 6.53 22.62
C LYS A 129 1.68 5.31 22.48
N PHE A 130 1.34 4.21 23.15
CA PHE A 130 2.13 2.97 23.09
C PHE A 130 2.02 2.30 21.71
N ALA A 131 0.83 2.32 21.11
CA ALA A 131 0.63 1.84 19.74
C ALA A 131 1.50 2.60 18.73
N MET A 132 1.55 3.93 18.83
CA MET A 132 2.43 4.76 17.98
C MET A 132 3.90 4.38 18.15
N ALA A 133 4.37 4.19 19.38
CA ALA A 133 5.74 3.75 19.63
C ALA A 133 6.04 2.38 19.00
N LEU A 134 5.12 1.41 19.13
CA LEU A 134 5.24 0.08 18.51
C LEU A 134 5.28 0.14 16.98
N ILE A 135 4.44 0.97 16.37
CA ILE A 135 4.43 1.16 14.90
C ILE A 135 5.74 1.80 14.45
N CYS A 136 6.20 2.86 15.12
CA CYS A 136 7.49 3.49 14.81
C CYS A 136 8.65 2.51 14.95
N TRP A 137 8.67 1.70 16.01
CA TRP A 137 9.67 0.66 16.20
C TRP A 137 9.64 -0.38 15.08
N ASN A 138 8.46 -0.87 14.70
CA ASN A 138 8.30 -1.81 13.59
C ASN A 138 8.82 -1.24 12.27
N LEU A 139 8.49 0.03 11.97
CA LEU A 139 8.97 0.72 10.77
C LEU A 139 10.50 0.92 10.77
N PHE A 140 11.08 1.21 11.93
CA PHE A 140 12.53 1.29 12.08
C PHE A 140 13.20 -0.06 11.84
N CYS A 141 12.70 -1.13 12.48
CA CYS A 141 13.21 -2.49 12.26
C CYS A 141 13.07 -2.95 10.80
N LEU A 142 11.96 -2.60 10.14
CA LEU A 142 11.73 -2.90 8.73
C LEU A 142 12.82 -2.30 7.82
N LEU A 143 13.31 -1.10 8.14
CA LEU A 143 14.38 -0.46 7.37
C LEU A 143 15.77 -1.00 7.77
N ALA A 144 16.01 -1.18 9.06
CA ALA A 144 17.31 -1.61 9.59
C ALA A 144 17.64 -3.07 9.23
N PHE A 145 16.65 -3.96 9.25
CA PHE A 145 16.82 -5.38 8.99
C PHE A 145 17.48 -5.70 7.63
N PRO A 146 16.96 -5.25 6.47
CA PRO A 146 17.59 -5.53 5.18
C PRO A 146 18.99 -4.91 5.06
N ILE A 147 19.23 -3.73 5.67
CA ILE A 147 20.53 -3.05 5.64
C ILE A 147 21.59 -3.90 6.35
N ILE A 148 21.29 -4.36 7.58
CA ILE A 148 22.21 -5.17 8.38
C ILE A 148 22.49 -6.51 7.68
N MET A 149 21.45 -7.16 7.16
CA MET A 149 21.59 -8.45 6.46
C MET A 149 22.47 -8.36 5.21
N ILE A 150 22.30 -7.30 4.41
CA ILE A 150 23.05 -7.12 3.17
C ILE A 150 24.52 -6.79 3.45
N LEU A 151 24.80 -5.99 4.48
CA LEU A 151 26.15 -5.68 4.92
C LEU A 151 26.86 -6.88 5.54
N SER A 152 26.13 -7.84 6.12
CA SER A 152 26.74 -8.99 6.80
C SER A 152 27.09 -10.14 5.85
N ILE A 153 26.42 -10.23 4.69
CA ILE A 153 26.54 -11.35 3.74
C ILE A 153 27.31 -10.93 2.46
N ASP A 154 27.76 -9.67 2.38
CA ASP A 154 28.44 -9.08 1.20
C ASP A 154 27.67 -9.36 -0.10
N PHE A 155 26.40 -8.94 -0.11
CA PHE A 155 25.50 -9.19 -1.23
C PHE A 155 25.91 -8.46 -2.51
N ASN A 156 25.81 -9.17 -3.65
CA ASN A 156 25.95 -8.56 -4.96
C ASN A 156 24.95 -7.40 -5.15
N PRO A 157 25.41 -6.21 -5.59
CA PRO A 157 24.59 -5.00 -5.69
C PRO A 157 23.41 -5.17 -6.66
N LEU A 158 23.57 -6.04 -7.66
CA LEU A 158 22.53 -6.37 -8.64
C LEU A 158 21.28 -6.98 -8.00
N PHE A 159 21.44 -7.77 -6.94
CA PHE A 159 20.31 -8.43 -6.26
C PHE A 159 19.83 -7.66 -5.03
N SER A 160 20.72 -6.93 -4.35
CA SER A 160 20.34 -6.16 -3.16
C SER A 160 19.50 -4.93 -3.49
N ALA A 161 19.77 -4.24 -4.60
CA ALA A 161 19.03 -3.04 -5.02
C ALA A 161 17.51 -3.26 -5.16
N PRO A 162 17.01 -4.27 -5.92
CA PRO A 162 15.57 -4.51 -6.00
C PRO A 162 14.97 -4.96 -4.67
N VAL A 163 15.71 -5.71 -3.84
CA VAL A 163 15.24 -6.13 -2.51
C VAL A 163 15.05 -4.92 -1.60
N LEU A 164 16.02 -4.00 -1.52
CA LEU A 164 15.86 -2.72 -0.81
C LEU A 164 14.70 -1.91 -1.36
N GLY A 165 14.51 -1.89 -2.69
CA GLY A 165 13.37 -1.24 -3.33
C GLY A 165 12.02 -1.78 -2.82
N VAL A 166 11.89 -3.10 -2.68
CA VAL A 166 10.67 -3.72 -2.12
C VAL A 166 10.47 -3.33 -0.65
N TYR A 167 11.53 -3.38 0.17
CA TYR A 167 11.45 -2.99 1.57
C TYR A 167 11.06 -1.51 1.77
N THR A 168 11.59 -0.61 0.95
CA THR A 168 11.23 0.81 0.98
C THR A 168 9.77 1.03 0.54
N ILE A 169 9.28 0.33 -0.49
CA ILE A 169 7.86 0.37 -0.88
C ILE A 169 6.96 -0.09 0.28
N VAL A 170 7.30 -1.19 0.94
CA VAL A 170 6.50 -1.69 2.08
C VAL A 170 6.55 -0.72 3.25
N PHE A 171 7.70 -0.13 3.55
CA PHE A 171 7.82 0.93 4.55
C PHE A 171 6.87 2.09 4.28
N LEU A 172 6.86 2.61 3.04
CA LEU A 172 5.97 3.71 2.65
C LEU A 172 4.49 3.31 2.77
N LYS A 173 4.14 2.08 2.38
CA LYS A 173 2.77 1.58 2.51
C LYS A 173 2.33 1.45 3.96
N LEU A 174 3.17 0.90 4.83
CA LEU A 174 2.84 0.73 6.25
C LEU A 174 2.78 2.08 6.98
N PHE A 175 3.67 3.03 6.64
CA PHE A 175 3.59 4.38 7.15
C PHE A 175 2.27 5.06 6.77
N SER A 176 1.90 4.99 5.49
CA SER A 176 0.62 5.54 5.00
C SER A 176 -0.58 4.88 5.67
N TYR A 177 -0.55 3.55 5.83
CA TYR A 177 -1.59 2.79 6.52
C TYR A 177 -1.78 3.27 7.96
N ALA A 178 -0.69 3.36 8.72
CA ALA A 178 -0.75 3.82 10.12
C ALA A 178 -1.24 5.27 10.23
N ALA A 179 -0.79 6.16 9.34
CA ALA A 179 -1.21 7.56 9.34
C ALA A 179 -2.70 7.73 9.01
N VAL A 180 -3.21 7.04 7.98
CA VAL A 180 -4.62 7.12 7.59
C VAL A 180 -5.52 6.51 8.66
N ASN A 181 -5.16 5.36 9.24
CA ASN A 181 -5.98 4.75 10.30
C ASN A 181 -6.02 5.62 11.57
N ARG A 182 -4.91 6.27 11.90
CA ARG A 182 -4.87 7.25 12.98
C ARG A 182 -5.85 8.39 12.72
N TRP A 183 -5.80 8.98 11.55
CA TRP A 183 -6.68 10.09 11.17
C TRP A 183 -8.16 9.68 11.18
N CYS A 184 -8.51 8.50 10.66
CA CYS A 184 -9.89 7.99 10.70
C CYS A 184 -10.43 7.82 12.13
N ARG A 185 -9.57 7.46 13.09
CA ARG A 185 -9.97 7.34 14.50
C ARG A 185 -10.23 8.72 15.12
N GLU A 186 -9.35 9.68 14.85
CA GLU A 186 -9.49 11.06 15.35
C GLU A 186 -10.76 11.73 14.78
N SER A 187 -11.03 11.57 13.48
CA SER A 187 -12.23 12.13 12.84
C SER A 187 -13.55 11.49 13.29
N THR A 188 -13.52 10.22 13.69
CA THR A 188 -14.70 9.55 14.28
C THR A 188 -15.02 10.10 15.67
N GLU A 189 -14.01 10.44 16.46
CA GLU A 189 -14.19 11.06 17.76
C GLU A 189 -14.76 12.48 17.61
N GLU A 190 -14.17 13.33 16.74
CA GLU A 190 -14.64 14.69 16.43
C GLU A 190 -16.10 14.75 15.98
N GLY A 191 -16.52 13.86 15.08
CA GLY A 191 -17.90 13.81 14.58
C GLY A 191 -18.94 13.44 15.65
N ASP A 192 -18.59 12.63 16.65
CA ASP A 192 -19.50 12.27 17.75
C ASP A 192 -19.72 13.46 18.70
N TYR A 193 -18.69 14.29 18.90
CA TYR A 193 -18.80 15.52 19.70
C TYR A 193 -19.71 16.57 19.04
N ASP A 194 -19.56 16.81 17.73
CA ASP A 194 -20.41 17.77 17.01
C ASP A 194 -21.88 17.34 17.03
N VAL A 195 -22.16 16.06 16.82
CA VAL A 195 -23.53 15.54 16.89
C VAL A 195 -24.09 15.65 18.32
N GLY A 196 -23.29 15.35 19.34
CA GLY A 196 -23.70 15.50 20.75
C GLY A 196 -23.97 16.95 21.17
N VAL A 197 -23.16 17.89 20.69
CA VAL A 197 -23.36 19.34 20.91
C VAL A 197 -24.61 19.82 20.19
N VAL A 198 -24.83 19.40 18.94
CA VAL A 198 -26.05 19.77 18.19
C VAL A 198 -27.30 19.17 18.82
N LEU A 199 -27.26 17.93 19.31
CA LEU A 199 -28.40 17.29 20.00
C LEU A 199 -28.74 18.02 21.31
N SER A 200 -27.72 18.41 22.08
CA SER A 200 -27.89 19.14 23.33
C SER A 200 -28.37 20.58 23.13
N LEU A 201 -27.95 21.26 22.05
CA LEU A 201 -28.48 22.57 21.65
C LEU A 201 -29.92 22.51 21.13
N LEU A 202 -30.32 21.41 20.49
CA LEU A 202 -31.69 21.18 20.02
C LEU A 202 -32.65 20.74 21.15
N GLY A 203 -32.19 20.67 22.40
CA GLY A 203 -33.01 20.30 23.55
C GLY A 203 -33.54 18.86 23.52
N GLN A 204 -33.04 18.02 22.61
CA GLN A 204 -33.37 16.59 22.59
C GLN A 204 -32.37 15.84 23.47
N THR A 205 -32.81 15.44 24.66
CA THR A 205 -32.06 14.53 25.52
C THR A 205 -31.73 13.25 24.76
N ALA A 206 -30.45 12.89 24.75
CA ALA A 206 -29.93 11.65 24.20
C ALA A 206 -30.77 10.44 24.66
N PRO A 207 -31.00 9.42 23.81
CA PRO A 207 -31.50 8.15 24.30
C PRO A 207 -30.45 7.57 25.23
N THR A 208 -30.79 7.59 26.52
CA THR A 208 -30.10 6.93 27.61
C THR A 208 -29.65 5.55 27.14
N LYS A 209 -28.34 5.27 27.18
CA LYS A 209 -27.86 3.89 27.17
C LYS A 209 -28.56 3.19 28.33
N ASP A 210 -29.36 2.18 28.02
CA ASP A 210 -30.00 1.33 29.01
C ASP A 210 -28.96 0.88 30.05
N PRO A 211 -29.19 1.13 31.35
CA PRO A 211 -28.44 0.48 32.39
C PRO A 211 -28.96 -0.95 32.47
N THR A 212 -28.15 -1.92 32.05
CA THR A 212 -28.30 -3.30 32.53
C THR A 212 -28.01 -3.30 34.02
N HIS A 213 -29.03 -3.00 34.84
CA HIS A 213 -29.03 -3.34 36.25
C HIS A 213 -29.86 -4.60 36.46
N ASN A 214 -29.17 -5.60 37.02
CA ASN A 214 -29.67 -6.86 37.53
C ASN A 214 -30.94 -6.73 38.38
N THR A 215 -31.81 -7.73 38.29
CA THR A 215 -32.60 -8.20 39.43
C THR A 215 -32.60 -9.73 39.44
N ASN A 216 -31.87 -10.29 40.40
CA ASN A 216 -32.07 -11.64 40.93
C ASN A 216 -33.46 -11.75 41.57
N VAL A 217 -34.18 -12.87 41.38
CA VAL A 217 -35.05 -13.48 42.41
C VAL A 217 -35.19 -15.00 42.12
N SER A 218 -34.84 -15.79 43.13
CA SER A 218 -35.16 -17.21 43.43
C SER A 218 -34.56 -18.33 42.58
#